data_AF-K0VCR8-F1
#
_entry.id   AF-K0VCR8-F1
#
_cell.length_a   1.000
_cell.length_b   1.000
_cell.length_c   1.000
_cell.angle_alpha   90.00
_cell.angle_beta   90.00
_cell.angle_gamma   90.00
#
_symmetry.space_group_name_H-M   'P 1'
#
loop_
_entity.id
_entity.type
_entity.pdbx_description
1 polymer ?
#
loop_
_entity_poly.entity_id
_entity_poly.type
_entity_poly.pdbx_seq_one_letter_code
_entity_poly.pdbx_strand_id
1 'polypeptide(L)'
;MTAVVAAIAVPAVLNIAAAHANPLPDFCVPPNVVDNVCTARLTSVTADVVDGTITGTPVGGGPAITLAGQADAYLKSEGFGDTPPGPVQQWDTEIDNISGLDTSPSNPNWYGNAKARVFLPRTLNDLATKFPHDSLVVRFVSDDARPEAFRLVSIQPTAMPGPAPARPGA
;
A
#
# COMPACT_ATOMS: atom_id res chain seq x y z
N MET A 1 -26.99 -17.05 -65.21
CA MET A 1 -25.88 -16.23 -64.67
C MET A 1 -25.68 -16.63 -63.21
N THR A 2 -24.56 -17.28 -62.93
CA THR A 2 -24.18 -17.86 -61.64
C THR A 2 -23.28 -16.86 -60.93
N ALA A 3 -23.55 -16.52 -59.67
CA ALA A 3 -22.64 -15.73 -58.84
C ALA A 3 -22.27 -16.55 -57.60
N VAL A 4 -21.02 -17.02 -57.55
CA VAL A 4 -20.43 -17.67 -56.39
C VAL A 4 -19.78 -16.56 -55.55
N VAL A 5 -20.32 -16.30 -54.36
CA VAL A 5 -19.70 -15.39 -53.38
C VAL A 5 -18.75 -16.22 -52.51
N ALA A 6 -17.45 -16.03 -52.70
CA ALA A 6 -16.44 -16.60 -51.82
C ALA A 6 -16.28 -15.72 -50.58
N ALA A 7 -16.69 -16.23 -49.41
CA ALA A 7 -16.45 -15.58 -48.13
C ALA A 7 -15.00 -15.86 -47.67
N ILE A 8 -14.21 -14.80 -47.53
CA ILE A 8 -12.82 -14.86 -47.07
C ILE A 8 -12.85 -14.81 -45.54
N ALA A 9 -12.57 -15.93 -44.87
CA ALA A 9 -12.39 -15.97 -43.42
C ALA A 9 -10.99 -15.46 -43.08
N VAL A 10 -10.90 -14.25 -42.51
CA VAL A 10 -9.64 -13.71 -41.97
C VAL A 10 -9.44 -14.29 -40.57
N PRO A 11 -8.36 -15.04 -40.29
CA PRO A 11 -8.09 -15.50 -38.94
C PRO A 11 -7.70 -14.28 -38.09
N ALA A 12 -8.54 -13.94 -37.11
CA ALA A 12 -8.19 -12.96 -36.10
C ALA A 12 -7.07 -13.55 -35.23
N VAL A 13 -5.84 -13.14 -35.49
CA VAL A 13 -4.70 -13.39 -34.60
C VAL A 13 -4.95 -12.58 -33.33
N LEU A 14 -5.47 -13.22 -32.30
CA LEU A 14 -5.55 -12.63 -30.97
C LEU A 14 -4.12 -12.51 -30.44
N ASN A 15 -3.52 -11.32 -30.59
CA ASN A 15 -2.32 -10.95 -29.85
C ASN A 15 -2.70 -10.88 -28.36
N ILE A 16 -2.57 -12.00 -27.66
CA ILE A 16 -2.59 -12.03 -26.20
C ILE A 16 -1.24 -11.43 -25.78
N ALA A 17 -1.17 -10.10 -25.70
CA ALA A 17 -0.07 -9.45 -25.02
C ALA A 17 -0.10 -9.98 -23.58
N ALA A 18 0.94 -10.71 -23.19
CA ALA A 18 1.10 -11.14 -21.81
C ALA A 18 1.21 -9.87 -20.96
N ALA A 19 0.15 -9.58 -20.20
CA ALA A 19 0.14 -8.51 -19.21
C ALA A 19 1.04 -8.97 -18.06
N HIS A 20 2.34 -8.72 -18.19
CA HIS A 20 3.28 -8.99 -17.14
C HIS A 20 3.23 -7.83 -16.16
N ALA A 21 2.66 -8.07 -14.97
CA ALA A 21 2.87 -7.22 -13.81
C ALA A 21 4.36 -6.88 -13.71
N ASN A 22 4.67 -5.65 -13.33
CA ASN A 22 6.06 -5.35 -12.98
C ASN A 22 6.46 -6.31 -11.84
N PRO A 23 7.55 -7.08 -11.98
CA PRO A 23 7.91 -8.06 -10.98
C PRO A 23 8.12 -7.38 -9.63
N LEU A 24 7.91 -8.12 -8.54
CA LEU A 24 8.28 -7.62 -7.22
C LEU A 24 9.76 -7.19 -7.23
N PRO A 25 10.13 -6.13 -6.48
CA PRO A 25 11.50 -5.67 -6.41
C PRO A 25 12.48 -6.79 -6.00
N ASP A 26 13.72 -6.73 -6.46
CA ASP A 26 14.73 -7.77 -6.19
C ASP A 26 15.01 -7.99 -4.68
N PHE A 27 14.71 -7.02 -3.81
CA PHE A 27 14.84 -7.18 -2.35
C PHE A 27 13.71 -8.04 -1.74
N CYS A 28 12.62 -8.25 -2.47
CA CYS A 28 11.52 -9.14 -2.12
C CYS A 28 11.88 -10.60 -2.41
N VAL A 29 12.92 -11.08 -1.75
CA VAL A 29 13.30 -12.50 -1.70
C VAL A 29 12.65 -13.18 -0.49
N PRO A 30 12.44 -14.51 -0.51
CA PRO A 30 12.17 -15.25 0.73
C PRO A 30 13.31 -14.94 1.72
N PRO A 31 13.08 -14.40 2.95
CA PRO A 31 11.96 -14.55 3.90
C PRO A 31 10.90 -13.43 3.93
N ASN A 32 11.05 -12.39 3.10
CA ASN A 32 10.19 -11.20 3.15
C ASN A 32 8.93 -11.33 2.29
N VAL A 33 8.77 -12.44 1.58
CA VAL A 33 7.62 -12.74 0.73
C VAL A 33 6.86 -13.93 1.27
N VAL A 34 5.60 -13.72 1.61
CA VAL A 34 4.65 -14.77 2.00
C VAL A 34 3.42 -14.62 1.13
N ASP A 35 2.97 -15.71 0.48
CA ASP A 35 1.82 -15.70 -0.44
C ASP A 35 1.90 -14.62 -1.54
N ASN A 36 3.11 -14.41 -2.08
CA ASN A 36 3.41 -13.36 -3.08
C ASN A 36 3.21 -11.92 -2.58
N VAL A 37 3.10 -11.72 -1.25
CA VAL A 37 3.06 -10.41 -0.61
C VAL A 37 4.43 -10.08 -0.06
N CYS A 38 5.05 -9.02 -0.57
CA CYS A 38 6.32 -8.53 -0.07
C CYS A 38 6.12 -7.64 1.16
N THR A 39 6.90 -7.89 2.20
CA THR A 39 6.94 -7.06 3.41
C THR A 39 8.25 -6.28 3.44
N ALA A 40 8.16 -4.97 3.64
CA ALA A 40 9.32 -4.10 3.73
C ALA A 40 9.14 -3.08 4.85
N ARG A 41 10.24 -2.67 5.45
CA ARG A 41 10.30 -1.51 6.35
C ARG A 41 10.88 -0.34 5.57
N LEU A 42 10.35 0.87 5.74
CA LEU A 42 10.78 2.04 4.98
C LEU A 42 11.67 2.94 5.84
N THR A 43 12.81 3.37 5.30
CA THR A 43 13.75 4.27 6.00
C THR A 43 13.39 5.75 5.80
N SER A 44 12.90 6.09 4.61
CA SER A 44 12.45 7.42 4.23
C SER A 44 11.16 7.32 3.43
N VAL A 45 10.29 8.30 3.61
CA VAL A 45 8.94 8.30 3.05
C VAL A 45 8.61 9.68 2.50
N THR A 46 8.11 9.73 1.27
CA THR A 46 7.47 10.90 0.68
C THR A 46 6.06 10.53 0.26
N ALA A 47 5.17 11.52 0.19
CA ALA A 47 3.77 11.33 -0.16
C ALA A 47 3.40 12.20 -1.35
N ASP A 48 2.63 11.64 -2.28
CA ASP A 48 1.89 12.41 -3.27
C ASP A 48 0.42 12.49 -2.83
N VAL A 49 0.01 13.66 -2.36
CA VAL A 49 -1.37 13.90 -1.90
C VAL A 49 -2.36 14.02 -3.05
N VAL A 50 -1.92 14.31 -4.27
CA VAL A 50 -2.79 14.40 -5.45
C VAL A 50 -3.19 13.00 -5.88
N ASP A 51 -2.19 12.13 -6.06
CA ASP A 51 -2.38 10.75 -6.51
C ASP A 51 -2.72 9.79 -5.37
N GLY A 52 -2.56 10.23 -4.11
CA GLY A 52 -2.81 9.40 -2.93
C GLY A 52 -1.80 8.26 -2.77
N THR A 53 -0.58 8.47 -3.27
CA THR A 53 0.49 7.48 -3.23
C THR A 53 1.53 7.83 -2.19
N ILE A 54 2.31 6.82 -1.80
CA ILE A 54 3.43 6.95 -0.90
C ILE A 54 4.65 6.33 -1.56
N THR A 55 5.78 7.04 -1.56
CA THR A 55 7.04 6.55 -2.09
C THR A 55 8.02 6.39 -0.96
N GLY A 56 8.63 5.21 -0.84
CA GLY A 56 9.58 4.97 0.23
C GLY A 56 10.75 4.11 -0.18
N THR A 57 11.85 4.30 0.53
CA THR A 57 13.08 3.53 0.34
C THR A 57 13.11 2.38 1.35
N PRO A 58 13.21 1.11 0.91
CA PRO A 58 13.31 -0.03 1.81
C PRO A 58 14.56 0.02 2.69
N VAL A 59 14.43 -0.43 3.94
CA VAL A 59 15.56 -0.75 4.82
C VAL A 59 16.37 -1.88 4.20
N GLY A 60 17.70 -1.72 4.16
CA GLY A 60 18.59 -2.60 3.40
C GLY A 60 18.94 -2.09 2.00
N GLY A 61 18.30 -0.99 1.55
CA GLY A 61 18.56 -0.35 0.29
C GLY A 61 17.73 -0.89 -0.88
N GLY A 62 18.02 -0.41 -2.08
CA GLY A 62 17.26 -0.71 -3.29
C GLY A 62 16.54 0.53 -3.85
N PRO A 63 15.87 0.38 -5.01
CA PRO A 63 15.09 1.46 -5.58
C PRO A 63 13.92 1.82 -4.67
N ALA A 64 13.55 3.10 -4.66
CA ALA A 64 12.33 3.54 -3.99
C ALA A 64 11.11 2.87 -4.64
N ILE A 65 10.16 2.47 -3.81
CA ILE A 65 8.91 1.85 -4.25
C ILE A 65 7.76 2.85 -4.06
N THR A 66 6.91 2.95 -5.08
CA THR A 66 5.65 3.71 -4.99
C THR A 66 4.53 2.75 -4.64
N LEU A 67 3.74 3.09 -3.63
CA LEU A 67 2.64 2.26 -3.13
C LEU A 67 1.33 3.05 -3.19
N ALA A 68 0.24 2.36 -3.52
CA ALA A 68 -1.11 2.91 -3.54
C ALA A 68 -2.07 1.95 -2.85
N GLY A 69 -2.91 2.45 -1.96
CA GLY A 69 -3.83 1.64 -1.15
C GLY A 69 -5.14 2.33 -0.87
N GLN A 70 -6.17 1.53 -0.64
CA GLN A 70 -7.44 2.00 -0.08
C GLN A 70 -7.35 2.07 1.45
N ALA A 71 -8.31 2.75 2.09
CA ALA A 71 -8.34 2.98 3.53
C ALA A 71 -8.20 1.73 4.40
N ASP A 72 -8.68 0.58 3.93
CA ASP A 72 -8.60 -0.71 4.62
C ASP A 72 -7.17 -1.27 4.74
N ALA A 73 -6.24 -0.82 3.88
CA ALA A 73 -4.83 -1.18 4.01
C ALA A 73 -4.15 -0.47 5.19
N TYR A 74 -4.74 0.62 5.72
CA TYR A 74 -4.13 1.43 6.77
C TYR A 74 -4.48 0.87 8.14
N LEU A 75 -3.45 0.44 8.88
CA LEU A 75 -3.58 -0.21 10.18
C LEU A 75 -3.10 0.71 11.30
N LYS A 76 -3.69 0.55 12.49
CA LYS A 76 -3.26 1.26 13.70
C LYS A 76 -1.83 0.89 14.08
N SER A 77 -1.16 1.84 14.72
CA SER A 77 0.21 1.72 15.14
C SER A 77 0.42 0.62 16.19
N GLU A 78 1.64 0.09 16.25
CA GLU A 78 1.99 -0.99 17.18
C GLU A 78 3.37 -0.78 17.81
N GLY A 79 3.53 -1.20 19.07
CA GLY A 79 4.82 -1.26 19.75
C GLY A 79 5.35 0.06 20.33
N PHE A 80 4.63 1.18 20.19
CA PHE A 80 5.06 2.49 20.68
C PHE A 80 4.83 2.75 22.18
N GLY A 81 4.15 1.83 22.89
CA GLY A 81 3.79 1.99 24.30
C GLY A 81 2.75 3.08 24.55
N ASP A 82 2.69 3.60 25.79
CA ASP A 82 1.65 4.54 26.23
C ASP A 82 1.86 5.98 25.70
N THR A 83 3.05 6.30 25.17
CA THR A 83 3.40 7.63 24.70
C THR A 83 3.96 7.60 23.27
N PRO A 84 3.12 7.32 22.24
CA PRO A 84 3.57 7.33 20.86
C PRO A 84 4.00 8.73 20.41
N PRO A 85 4.82 8.87 19.36
CA PRO A 85 5.09 10.17 18.75
C PRO A 85 3.79 10.85 18.27
N GLY A 86 3.73 12.18 18.32
CA GLY A 86 2.54 12.96 17.94
C GLY A 86 1.94 12.58 16.57
N PRO A 87 2.74 12.45 15.49
CA PRO A 87 2.22 12.01 14.19
C PRO A 87 1.60 10.60 14.21
N VAL A 88 2.15 9.68 15.02
CA VAL A 88 1.64 8.32 15.17
C VAL A 88 0.30 8.31 15.93
N GLN A 89 0.17 9.15 16.97
CA GLN A 89 -1.11 9.34 17.66
C GLN A 89 -2.19 9.89 16.71
N GLN A 90 -1.83 10.87 15.86
CA GLN A 90 -2.74 11.45 14.88
C GLN A 90 -3.17 10.42 13.83
N TRP A 91 -2.25 9.57 13.38
CA TRP A 91 -2.55 8.46 12.46
C TRP A 91 -3.61 7.52 13.05
N ASP A 92 -3.43 7.09 14.29
CA ASP A 92 -4.40 6.20 14.97
C ASP A 92 -5.75 6.87 15.17
N THR A 93 -5.74 8.14 15.57
CA THR A 93 -6.95 8.95 15.76
C THR A 93 -7.75 9.04 14.46
N GLU A 94 -7.06 9.27 13.33
CA GLU A 94 -7.74 9.42 12.05
C GLU A 94 -8.29 8.10 11.50
N ILE A 95 -7.60 6.98 11.76
CA ILE A 95 -8.16 5.65 11.49
C ILE A 95 -9.42 5.40 12.33
N ASP A 96 -9.39 5.74 13.63
CA ASP A 96 -10.55 5.56 14.52
C ASP A 96 -11.75 6.41 14.07
N ASN A 97 -11.51 7.66 13.66
CA ASN A 97 -12.55 8.57 13.16
C ASN A 97 -13.30 8.02 11.93
N ILE A 98 -12.59 7.27 11.08
CA ILE A 98 -13.10 6.85 9.76
C ILE A 98 -13.57 5.38 9.74
N SER A 99 -12.97 4.52 10.56
CA SER A 99 -13.24 3.07 10.57
C SER A 99 -14.70 2.71 10.90
N GLY A 100 -15.38 3.53 11.73
CA GLY A 100 -16.77 3.32 12.13
C GLY A 100 -17.82 3.94 11.21
N LEU A 101 -17.42 4.60 10.11
CA LEU A 101 -18.36 5.29 9.23
C LEU A 101 -19.14 4.31 8.37
N ASP A 102 -20.46 4.31 8.56
CA ASP A 102 -21.38 3.52 7.72
C ASP A 102 -21.56 4.15 6.35
N THR A 103 -21.14 3.42 5.32
CA THR A 103 -21.24 3.80 3.90
C THR A 103 -22.38 3.09 3.18
N SER A 104 -23.28 2.42 3.91
CA SER A 104 -24.49 1.81 3.34
C SER A 104 -25.38 2.89 2.72
N PRO A 105 -25.92 2.70 1.50
CA PRO A 105 -26.87 3.64 0.88
C PRO A 105 -28.11 3.94 1.73
N SER A 106 -28.43 3.11 2.73
CA SER A 106 -29.53 3.35 3.69
C SER A 106 -29.22 4.45 4.71
N ASN A 107 -27.96 4.84 4.89
CA ASN A 107 -27.55 5.92 5.78
C ASN A 107 -27.67 7.26 5.02
N PRO A 108 -28.44 8.25 5.48
CA PRO A 108 -28.56 9.53 4.78
C PRO A 108 -27.22 10.27 4.59
N ASN A 109 -26.20 9.97 5.41
CA ASN A 109 -24.85 10.54 5.32
C ASN A 109 -23.86 9.67 4.52
N TRP A 110 -24.32 8.58 3.88
CA TRP A 110 -23.46 7.57 3.23
C TRP A 110 -22.43 8.18 2.27
N TYR A 111 -22.82 9.20 1.52
CA TYR A 111 -21.95 9.83 0.52
C TYR A 111 -20.80 10.61 1.16
N GLY A 112 -21.09 11.34 2.26
CA GLY A 112 -20.07 12.03 3.04
C GLY A 112 -19.10 11.06 3.69
N ASN A 113 -19.64 9.97 4.26
CA ASN A 113 -18.87 8.90 4.87
C ASN A 113 -17.96 8.19 3.86
N ALA A 114 -18.49 7.87 2.67
CA ALA A 114 -17.72 7.25 1.60
C ALA A 114 -16.59 8.17 1.12
N LYS A 115 -16.84 9.48 0.99
CA LYS A 115 -15.80 10.46 0.65
C LYS A 115 -14.70 10.51 1.71
N ALA A 116 -15.07 10.55 2.99
CA ALA A 116 -14.09 10.58 4.07
C ALA A 116 -13.16 9.35 4.02
N ARG A 117 -13.72 8.16 3.76
CA ARG A 117 -12.93 6.93 3.55
C ARG A 117 -12.01 7.00 2.33
N VAL A 118 -12.48 7.56 1.22
CA VAL A 118 -11.68 7.66 -0.02
C VAL A 118 -10.50 8.65 0.13
N PHE A 119 -10.65 9.70 0.94
CA PHE A 119 -9.60 10.69 1.16
C PHE A 119 -8.65 10.38 2.32
N LEU A 120 -9.02 9.44 3.20
CA LEU A 120 -8.18 9.02 4.33
C LEU A 120 -6.72 8.69 3.94
N PRO A 121 -6.45 7.92 2.86
CA PRO A 121 -5.09 7.63 2.43
C PRO A 121 -4.20 8.87 2.26
N ARG A 122 -4.75 9.99 1.78
CA ARG A 122 -3.97 11.23 1.59
C ARG A 122 -3.51 11.83 2.91
N THR A 123 -4.43 11.90 3.89
CA THR A 123 -4.13 12.39 5.24
C THR A 123 -3.09 11.51 5.91
N LEU A 124 -3.28 10.19 5.83
CA LEU A 124 -2.38 9.22 6.44
C LEU A 124 -1.00 9.21 5.77
N ASN A 125 -0.93 9.34 4.45
CA ASN A 125 0.35 9.43 3.72
C ASN A 125 1.14 10.69 4.12
N ASP A 126 0.48 11.85 4.31
CA ASP A 126 1.14 13.06 4.81
C ASP A 126 1.73 12.83 6.21
N LEU A 127 0.97 12.20 7.12
CA LEU A 127 1.45 11.85 8.45
C LEU A 127 2.65 10.89 8.39
N ALA A 128 2.64 9.93 7.47
CA ALA A 128 3.71 8.96 7.31
C ALA A 128 5.06 9.58 6.96
N THR A 129 5.09 10.75 6.29
CA THR A 129 6.33 11.49 6.01
C THR A 129 7.01 12.04 7.28
N LYS A 130 6.27 12.11 8.39
CA LYS A 130 6.73 12.69 9.67
C LYS A 130 7.11 11.62 10.69
N PHE A 131 7.00 10.35 10.33
CA PHE A 131 7.35 9.26 11.23
C PHE A 131 8.86 9.15 11.42
N PRO A 132 9.31 8.61 12.57
CA PRO A 132 10.70 8.23 12.74
C PRO A 132 11.15 7.30 11.60
N HIS A 133 12.42 7.37 11.25
CA HIS A 133 12.99 6.45 10.27
C HIS A 133 12.79 5.00 10.72
N ASP A 134 12.67 4.11 9.75
CA ASP A 134 12.54 2.67 9.97
C ASP A 134 11.34 2.30 10.86
N SER A 135 10.33 3.17 10.99
CA SER A 135 9.14 2.89 11.81
C SER A 135 7.91 2.53 10.99
N LEU A 136 7.98 2.55 9.66
CA LEU A 136 6.84 2.24 8.80
C LEU A 136 7.04 0.88 8.12
N VAL A 137 6.14 -0.06 8.42
CA VAL A 137 6.11 -1.39 7.79
C VAL A 137 5.01 -1.41 6.75
N VAL A 138 5.34 -1.86 5.54
CA VAL A 138 4.43 -2.00 4.42
C VAL A 138 4.40 -3.42 3.93
N ARG A 139 3.22 -3.85 3.49
CA ARG A 139 3.00 -5.10 2.76
C ARG A 139 2.37 -4.75 1.43
N PHE A 140 2.89 -5.29 0.33
CA PHE A 140 2.45 -4.92 -1.00
C PHE A 140 2.61 -6.06 -2.00
N VAL A 141 1.90 -5.92 -3.12
CA VAL A 141 1.92 -6.84 -4.26
C VAL A 141 2.05 -6.06 -5.56
N SER A 142 2.52 -6.71 -6.62
CA SER A 142 2.44 -6.15 -7.96
C SER A 142 0.99 -5.88 -8.37
N ASP A 143 0.78 -4.79 -9.11
CA ASP A 143 -0.53 -4.40 -9.62
C ASP A 143 -0.49 -4.26 -11.15
N ASP A 144 -1.22 -5.13 -11.84
CA ASP A 144 -1.35 -5.09 -13.30
C ASP A 144 -2.08 -3.84 -13.79
N ALA A 145 -2.96 -3.28 -12.95
CA ALA A 145 -3.73 -2.09 -13.30
C ALA A 145 -2.89 -0.80 -13.21
N ARG A 146 -1.78 -0.83 -12.45
CA ARG A 146 -0.92 0.32 -12.18
C ARG A 146 0.55 -0.10 -12.23
N PRO A 147 1.16 -0.25 -13.42
CA PRO A 147 2.54 -0.72 -13.54
C PRO A 147 3.57 0.21 -12.86
N GLU A 148 3.19 1.46 -12.58
CA GLU A 148 4.00 2.48 -11.90
C GLU A 148 3.97 2.40 -10.36
N ALA A 149 3.07 1.60 -9.78
CA ALA A 149 2.88 1.52 -8.32
C ALA A 149 2.52 0.11 -7.87
N PHE A 150 2.99 -0.29 -6.69
CA PHE A 150 2.55 -1.52 -6.06
C PHE A 150 1.23 -1.29 -5.31
N ARG A 151 0.37 -2.30 -5.33
CA ARG A 151 -0.85 -2.27 -4.53
C ARG A 151 -0.51 -2.56 -3.09
N LEU A 152 -0.87 -1.62 -2.22
CA LEU A 152 -0.73 -1.75 -0.79
C LEU A 152 -1.72 -2.80 -0.26
N VAL A 153 -1.19 -3.79 0.45
CA VAL A 153 -1.96 -4.78 1.21
C VAL A 153 -2.13 -4.30 2.64
N SER A 154 -1.05 -3.77 3.23
CA SER A 154 -1.14 -3.08 4.52
C SER A 154 -0.03 -2.05 4.72
N ILE A 155 -0.28 -1.06 5.57
CA ILE A 155 0.69 -0.07 6.04
C ILE A 155 0.46 0.18 7.52
N GLN A 156 1.53 0.09 8.31
CA GLN A 156 1.43 0.15 9.75
C GLN A 156 2.67 0.83 10.34
N PRO A 157 2.50 1.91 11.12
CA PRO A 157 3.57 2.42 11.97
C PRO A 157 3.86 1.35 13.04
N THR A 158 5.09 0.87 13.12
CA THR A 158 5.55 -0.10 14.12
C THR A 158 6.84 0.40 14.72
N ALA A 159 6.89 0.51 16.06
CA ALA A 159 8.12 0.85 16.75
C ALA A 159 9.25 -0.10 16.36
N MET A 160 10.45 0.44 16.15
CA MET A 160 11.63 -0.40 15.96
C MET A 160 11.86 -1.17 17.28
N PRO A 161 12.09 -2.49 17.23
CA PRO A 161 12.52 -3.21 18.42
C PRO A 161 13.80 -2.54 18.93
N GLY A 162 13.79 -2.06 20.18
CA GLY A 162 15.03 -1.61 20.81
C GLY A 162 16.09 -2.72 20.76
N PRO A 163 17.40 -2.40 20.81
CA PRO A 163 18.42 -3.43 20.93
C PRO A 163 18.07 -4.35 22.09
N ALA A 164 18.11 -5.67 21.84
CA ALA A 164 17.84 -6.66 22.88
C ALA A 164 18.70 -6.33 24.12
N PRO A 165 18.13 -6.34 25.34
CA PRO A 165 18.90 -6.06 26.53
C PRO A 165 20.10 -7.01 26.58
N ALA A 166 21.31 -6.44 26.72
CA ALA A 166 22.53 -7.22 26.86
C ALA A 166 22.32 -8.24 27.99
N ARG A 167 22.41 -9.54 27.68
CA ARG A 167 22.30 -10.60 28.67
C ARG A 167 23.39 -10.36 29.73
N PRO A 168 23.05 -10.12 31.00
CA PRO A 168 24.07 -9.95 32.03
C PRO A 168 24.77 -11.30 32.27
N GLY A 169 26.09 -11.34 32.11
CA GLY A 169 26.95 -12.41 32.65
C GLY A 169 27.45 -13.47 31.66
N ALA A 170 28.34 -13.08 30.73
CA ALA A 170 29.34 -14.01 30.19
C ALA A 170 30.70 -13.70 30.83
#